data_AF-A0A257UAI4-F1
#
_entry.id   AF-A0A257UAI4-F1
#
_cell.length_a   1.000
_cell.length_b   1.000
_cell.length_c   1.000
_cell.angle_alpha   90.00
_cell.angle_beta   90.00
_cell.angle_gamma   90.00
#
_symmetry.space_group_name_H-M   'P 1'
#
loop_
_entity.id
_entity.type
_entity.pdbx_description
1 polymer ?
#
loop_
_entity_poly.entity_id
_entity_poly.type
_entity_poly.pdbx_seq_one_letter_code
_entity_poly.pdbx_strand_id
1 'polypeptide(L)'
;MLLVVAVLAVGCAKPPQQEIDGAKAALTAAEQAEAPKYAADAWDKAQQAMNAVNAELEAQQAKFALFRSYTKGKQLIADATNAANAAKDAAVAGKEKAKTDAKAAIDAAKASLDSANTLLADIEKCGRAKRAKEVKKDLETVKGNLESYKATVADLDSKFTKEDFFGAKAAAETLKGQIDPIAKDLEGIKTKFKCK
;
A
#
# COMPACT_ATOMS: atom_id res chain seq x y z
N MET A 1 -15.32 -52.23 -55.79
CA MET A 1 -15.85 -50.97 -55.21
C MET A 1 -14.99 -50.61 -54.01
N LEU A 2 -14.09 -49.64 -54.18
CA LEU A 2 -13.28 -49.06 -53.11
C LEU A 2 -14.12 -48.04 -52.34
N LEU A 3 -14.49 -48.35 -51.11
CA LEU A 3 -14.98 -47.37 -50.14
C LEU A 3 -13.76 -46.85 -49.38
N VAL A 4 -13.12 -45.82 -49.93
CA VAL A 4 -12.11 -45.02 -49.22
C VAL A 4 -12.87 -44.16 -48.23
N VAL A 5 -12.96 -44.62 -46.98
CA VAL A 5 -13.35 -43.78 -45.85
C VAL A 5 -12.21 -42.81 -45.62
N ALA A 6 -12.36 -41.60 -46.15
CA ALA A 6 -11.52 -40.47 -45.80
C ALA A 6 -11.75 -40.16 -44.31
N VAL A 7 -10.85 -40.67 -43.46
CA VAL A 7 -10.75 -40.24 -42.06
C VAL A 7 -10.23 -38.81 -42.09
N LEU A 8 -11.17 -37.86 -42.15
CA LEU A 8 -10.91 -36.46 -41.85
C LEU A 8 -10.41 -36.44 -40.40
N ALA A 9 -9.11 -36.24 -40.22
CA ALA A 9 -8.55 -35.82 -38.95
C ALA A 9 -9.03 -34.39 -38.67
N VAL A 10 -10.31 -34.27 -38.29
CA VAL A 10 -10.83 -33.07 -37.64
C VAL A 10 -10.09 -32.97 -36.31
N GLY A 11 -9.02 -32.18 -36.30
CA GLY A 11 -8.34 -31.79 -35.09
C GLY A 11 -9.35 -31.08 -34.20
N CYS A 12 -9.97 -31.82 -33.29
CA CYS A 12 -10.72 -31.26 -32.18
C CYS A 12 -9.77 -30.29 -31.47
N ALA A 13 -9.90 -28.99 -31.76
CA ALA A 13 -9.12 -27.98 -31.10
C ALA A 13 -9.45 -28.10 -29.61
N LYS A 14 -8.51 -28.61 -28.82
CA LYS A 14 -8.63 -28.64 -27.36
C LYS A 14 -8.29 -27.26 -26.82
N PRO A 15 -8.93 -26.83 -25.73
CA PRO A 15 -8.55 -25.60 -25.06
C PRO A 15 -7.08 -25.64 -24.63
N PRO A 16 -6.35 -24.51 -24.66
CA PRO A 16 -4.95 -24.39 -24.25
C PRO A 16 -4.82 -24.45 -22.72
N GLN A 17 -5.06 -25.64 -22.16
CA GLN A 17 -5.22 -25.85 -20.71
C GLN A 17 -3.95 -25.49 -19.94
N GLN A 18 -2.78 -25.88 -20.45
CA GLN A 18 -1.50 -25.61 -19.81
C GLN A 18 -1.24 -24.11 -19.68
N GLU A 19 -1.56 -23.34 -20.72
CA GLU A 19 -1.39 -21.89 -20.72
C GLU A 19 -2.40 -21.21 -19.78
N ILE A 20 -3.65 -21.69 -19.72
CA ILE A 20 -4.66 -21.20 -18.76
C ILE A 20 -4.20 -21.44 -17.32
N ASP A 21 -3.69 -22.63 -17.02
CA ASP A 21 -3.20 -22.97 -15.68
C ASP A 21 -1.97 -22.12 -15.32
N GLY A 22 -1.11 -21.80 -16.29
CA GLY A 22 -0.03 -20.84 -16.14
C GLY A 22 -0.51 -19.43 -15.79
N ALA A 23 -1.52 -18.91 -16.50
CA ALA A 23 -2.10 -17.60 -16.20
C ALA A 23 -2.73 -17.53 -14.80
N LYS A 24 -3.42 -18.60 -14.38
CA LYS A 24 -3.97 -18.73 -13.02
C LYS A 24 -2.88 -18.75 -11.96
N ALA A 25 -1.80 -19.51 -12.20
CA ALA A 25 -0.65 -19.55 -11.29
C ALA A 25 0.02 -18.17 -11.17
N ALA A 26 0.11 -17.40 -12.27
CA ALA A 26 0.62 -16.04 -12.24
C ALA A 26 -0.27 -15.10 -11.40
N LEU A 27 -1.61 -15.21 -11.51
CA LEU A 27 -2.54 -14.47 -10.66
C LEU A 27 -2.38 -14.82 -9.18
N THR A 28 -2.29 -16.12 -8.85
CA THR A 28 -2.03 -16.55 -7.47
C THR A 28 -0.69 -16.00 -6.96
N ALA A 29 0.35 -15.96 -7.78
CA ALA A 29 1.63 -15.39 -7.40
C ALA A 29 1.56 -13.87 -7.16
N ALA A 30 0.73 -13.15 -7.92
CA ALA A 30 0.46 -11.72 -7.69
C ALA A 30 -0.34 -11.49 -6.40
N GLU A 31 -1.33 -12.33 -6.12
CA GLU A 31 -2.10 -12.29 -4.87
C GLU A 31 -1.22 -12.57 -3.65
N GLN A 32 -0.34 -13.57 -3.73
CA GLN A 32 0.65 -13.89 -2.69
C GLN A 32 1.66 -12.75 -2.48
N ALA A 33 1.94 -11.96 -3.52
CA ALA A 33 2.72 -10.74 -3.41
C ALA A 33 1.92 -9.54 -2.85
N GLU A 34 0.69 -9.77 -2.40
CA GLU A 34 -0.23 -8.77 -1.86
C GLU A 34 -0.61 -7.69 -2.89
N ALA A 35 -0.69 -8.03 -4.18
CA ALA A 35 -1.10 -7.10 -5.24
C ALA A 35 -2.44 -6.38 -4.99
N PRO A 36 -3.49 -7.02 -4.43
CA PRO A 36 -4.72 -6.31 -4.09
C PRO A 36 -4.49 -5.13 -3.12
N LYS A 37 -3.49 -5.23 -2.25
CA LYS A 37 -3.18 -4.22 -1.22
C LYS A 37 -2.19 -3.16 -1.71
N TYR A 38 -1.13 -3.57 -2.42
CA TYR A 38 -0.04 -2.66 -2.79
C TYR A 38 -0.05 -2.23 -4.26
N ALA A 39 -0.91 -2.82 -5.09
CA ALA A 39 -1.01 -2.54 -6.52
C ALA A 39 -2.44 -2.75 -7.06
N ALA A 40 -3.45 -2.21 -6.36
CA ALA A 40 -4.87 -2.42 -6.68
C ALA A 40 -5.21 -2.23 -8.17
N ASP A 41 -4.77 -1.12 -8.79
CA ASP A 41 -5.03 -0.86 -10.21
C ASP A 41 -4.44 -1.94 -11.14
N ALA A 42 -3.25 -2.46 -10.82
CA ALA A 42 -2.61 -3.50 -11.62
C ALA A 42 -3.27 -4.86 -11.39
N TRP A 43 -3.67 -5.14 -10.14
CA TRP A 43 -4.45 -6.31 -9.78
C TRP A 43 -5.79 -6.35 -10.51
N ASP A 44 -6.53 -5.24 -10.54
CA ASP A 44 -7.80 -5.12 -11.24
C ASP A 44 -7.65 -5.37 -12.75
N LYS A 45 -6.58 -4.85 -13.36
CA LYS A 45 -6.25 -5.12 -14.77
C LYS A 45 -5.97 -6.61 -15.01
N ALA A 46 -5.24 -7.26 -14.11
CA ALA A 46 -4.98 -8.70 -14.21
C ALA A 46 -6.27 -9.52 -14.08
N GLN A 47 -7.16 -9.14 -13.16
CA GLN A 47 -8.45 -9.79 -12.98
C GLN A 47 -9.36 -9.61 -14.21
N GLN A 48 -9.40 -8.40 -14.78
CA GLN A 48 -10.15 -8.11 -16.01
C GLN A 48 -9.62 -8.91 -17.21
N ALA A 49 -8.29 -9.03 -17.35
CA ALA A 49 -7.69 -9.82 -18.41
C ALA A 49 -8.04 -11.32 -18.28
N MET A 50 -8.03 -11.85 -17.06
CA MET A 50 -8.43 -13.25 -16.83
C MET A 50 -9.93 -13.47 -17.06
N ASN A 51 -10.78 -12.48 -16.76
CA ASN A 51 -12.20 -12.55 -17.10
C ASN A 51 -12.41 -12.59 -18.62
N ALA A 52 -11.60 -11.86 -19.40
CA ALA A 52 -11.63 -11.93 -20.86
C ALA A 52 -11.21 -13.31 -21.39
N VAL A 53 -10.23 -13.97 -20.77
CA VAL A 53 -9.87 -15.37 -21.06
C VAL A 53 -11.09 -16.28 -20.85
N ASN A 54 -11.74 -16.19 -19.68
CA ASN A 54 -12.89 -17.03 -19.36
C ASN A 54 -14.05 -16.80 -20.34
N ALA A 55 -14.38 -15.55 -20.66
CA ALA A 55 -15.43 -15.21 -21.61
C ALA A 55 -15.14 -15.75 -23.02
N GLU A 56 -13.89 -15.68 -23.50
CA GLU A 56 -13.52 -16.27 -24.78
C GLU A 56 -13.61 -17.80 -24.75
N LEU A 57 -13.20 -18.45 -23.65
CA LEU A 57 -13.32 -19.91 -23.51
C LEU A 57 -14.77 -20.37 -23.56
N GLU A 58 -15.67 -19.69 -22.85
CA GLU A 58 -17.12 -19.95 -22.90
C GLU A 58 -17.68 -19.75 -24.31
N ALA A 59 -17.32 -18.65 -24.97
CA ALA A 59 -17.74 -18.36 -26.34
C ALA A 59 -17.26 -19.43 -27.34
N GLN A 60 -16.06 -19.98 -27.14
CA GLN A 60 -15.57 -21.09 -27.97
C GLN A 60 -16.26 -22.41 -27.63
N GLN A 61 -16.56 -22.68 -26.36
CA GLN A 61 -17.29 -23.88 -25.94
C GLN A 61 -18.72 -23.92 -26.52
N ALA A 62 -19.38 -22.76 -26.60
CA ALA A 62 -20.71 -22.61 -27.19
C ALA A 62 -20.76 -22.87 -28.71
N LYS A 63 -19.62 -22.80 -29.41
CA LYS A 63 -19.54 -23.11 -30.85
C LYS A 63 -19.53 -24.61 -31.11
N PHE A 64 -20.08 -25.02 -32.25
CA PHE A 64 -19.89 -26.36 -32.79
C PHE A 64 -18.39 -26.69 -32.91
N ALA A 65 -18.00 -27.92 -32.58
CA ALA A 65 -16.60 -28.33 -32.48
C ALA A 65 -15.75 -28.01 -33.73
N LEU A 66 -16.36 -28.05 -34.92
CA LEU A 66 -15.71 -27.75 -36.21
C LEU A 66 -15.40 -26.25 -36.41
N PHE A 67 -16.05 -25.36 -35.66
CA PHE A 67 -15.88 -23.89 -35.77
C PHE A 67 -15.11 -23.28 -34.60
N ARG A 68 -14.58 -24.10 -33.68
CA ARG A 68 -13.78 -23.61 -32.55
C ARG A 68 -12.39 -23.20 -33.02
N SER A 69 -11.92 -22.07 -32.51
CA SER A 69 -10.54 -21.59 -32.70
C SER A 69 -10.04 -20.93 -31.44
N TYR A 70 -8.91 -21.40 -30.92
CA TYR A 70 -8.32 -20.90 -29.68
C TYR A 70 -7.20 -19.87 -29.94
N THR A 71 -7.00 -19.39 -31.16
CA THR A 71 -5.97 -18.38 -31.46
C THR A 71 -6.15 -17.11 -30.64
N LYS A 72 -7.38 -16.58 -30.61
CA LYS A 72 -7.73 -15.42 -29.76
C LYS A 72 -7.59 -15.75 -28.27
N GLY A 73 -8.01 -16.95 -27.86
CA GLY A 73 -7.84 -17.43 -26.49
C GLY A 73 -6.37 -17.44 -26.06
N LYS A 74 -5.46 -17.92 -26.91
CA LYS A 74 -4.01 -17.91 -26.63
C LYS A 74 -3.45 -16.50 -26.45
N GLN A 75 -3.88 -15.54 -27.26
CA GLN A 75 -3.49 -14.14 -27.08
C GLN A 75 -3.99 -13.59 -25.74
N LEU A 76 -5.28 -13.79 -25.43
CA LEU A 76 -5.85 -13.33 -24.16
C LEU A 76 -5.18 -13.97 -22.95
N ILE A 77 -4.77 -15.24 -23.04
CA ILE A 77 -4.03 -15.93 -21.98
C ILE A 77 -2.64 -15.32 -21.79
N ALA A 78 -1.94 -15.00 -22.88
CA ALA A 78 -0.66 -14.31 -22.81
C ALA A 78 -0.83 -12.92 -22.16
N ASP A 79 -1.86 -12.16 -22.55
CA ASP A 79 -2.16 -10.85 -21.98
C ASP A 79 -2.50 -10.94 -20.49
N ALA A 80 -3.32 -11.92 -20.07
CA ALA A 80 -3.64 -12.17 -18.67
C ALA A 80 -2.41 -12.57 -17.84
N THR A 81 -1.54 -13.41 -18.40
CA THR A 81 -0.27 -13.80 -17.76
C THR A 81 0.64 -12.59 -17.56
N ASN A 82 0.78 -11.75 -18.59
CA ASN A 82 1.58 -10.53 -18.51
C ASN A 82 1.02 -9.53 -17.51
N ALA A 83 -0.31 -9.34 -17.50
CA ALA A 83 -0.97 -8.46 -16.54
C ALA A 83 -0.81 -8.96 -15.09
N ALA A 84 -0.89 -10.27 -14.86
CA ALA A 84 -0.65 -10.86 -13.55
C ALA A 84 0.81 -10.68 -13.09
N ASN A 85 1.79 -10.90 -13.97
CA ASN A 85 3.20 -10.64 -13.65
C ASN A 85 3.45 -9.16 -13.35
N ALA A 86 2.85 -8.25 -14.14
CA ALA A 86 2.94 -6.82 -13.87
C ALA A 86 2.30 -6.44 -12.53
N ALA A 87 1.18 -7.05 -12.15
CA ALA A 87 0.56 -6.85 -10.85
C ALA A 87 1.45 -7.33 -9.70
N LYS A 88 2.12 -8.48 -9.85
CA LYS A 88 3.09 -8.99 -8.90
C LYS A 88 4.27 -8.03 -8.71
N ASP A 89 4.89 -7.60 -9.81
CA ASP A 89 6.05 -6.69 -9.77
C ASP A 89 5.66 -5.33 -9.16
N ALA A 90 4.49 -4.81 -9.54
CA ALA A 90 3.93 -3.60 -8.94
C ALA A 90 3.65 -3.77 -7.44
N ALA A 91 3.21 -4.94 -7.00
CA ALA A 91 2.95 -5.21 -5.58
C ALA A 91 4.24 -5.17 -4.76
N VAL A 92 5.31 -5.81 -5.27
CA VAL A 92 6.64 -5.79 -4.62
C VAL A 92 7.16 -4.35 -4.52
N ALA A 93 7.11 -3.60 -5.62
CA ALA A 93 7.52 -2.20 -5.62
C ALA A 93 6.64 -1.33 -4.71
N GLY A 94 5.32 -1.56 -4.72
CA GLY A 94 4.34 -0.87 -3.89
C GLY A 94 4.54 -1.11 -2.40
N LYS A 95 4.87 -2.36 -2.01
CA LYS A 95 5.18 -2.71 -0.60
C LYS A 95 6.45 -2.02 -0.12
N GLU A 96 7.51 -2.02 -0.93
CA GLU A 96 8.77 -1.33 -0.58
C GLU A 96 8.59 0.19 -0.49
N LYS A 97 7.79 0.77 -1.40
CA LYS A 97 7.42 2.18 -1.35
C LYS A 97 6.62 2.48 -0.08
N ALA A 98 5.61 1.68 0.24
CA ALA A 98 4.78 1.87 1.43
C ALA A 98 5.63 1.82 2.71
N LYS A 99 6.56 0.87 2.78
CA LYS A 99 7.52 0.77 3.89
C LYS A 99 8.40 2.02 4.01
N THR A 100 8.96 2.51 2.91
CA THR A 100 9.81 3.71 2.91
C THR A 100 9.01 4.96 3.30
N ASP A 101 7.82 5.14 2.73
CA ASP A 101 6.91 6.24 3.07
C ASP A 101 6.53 6.22 4.55
N ALA A 102 6.18 5.05 5.09
CA ALA A 102 5.83 4.88 6.50
C ALA A 102 7.02 5.20 7.41
N LYS A 103 8.21 4.71 7.08
CA LYS A 103 9.44 5.00 7.82
C LYS A 103 9.71 6.51 7.87
N ALA A 104 9.61 7.17 6.72
CA ALA A 104 9.82 8.61 6.62
C ALA A 104 8.80 9.41 7.45
N ALA A 105 7.52 9.01 7.42
CA ALA A 105 6.47 9.66 8.21
C ALA A 105 6.70 9.48 9.73
N ILE A 106 7.08 8.28 10.16
CA ILE A 106 7.43 7.99 11.56
C ILE A 106 8.62 8.83 12.02
N ASP A 107 9.68 8.87 11.22
CA ASP A 107 10.88 9.66 11.54
C ASP A 107 10.55 11.16 11.63
N ALA A 108 9.70 11.68 10.73
CA ALA A 108 9.24 13.07 10.77
C ALA A 108 8.39 13.38 12.02
N ALA A 109 7.53 12.45 12.45
CA ALA A 109 6.75 12.60 13.67
C ALA A 109 7.65 12.57 14.92
N LYS A 110 8.62 11.65 14.98
CA LYS A 110 9.63 11.56 16.05
C LYS A 110 10.45 12.85 16.14
N ALA A 111 10.95 13.35 15.01
CA ALA A 111 11.70 14.60 14.97
C ALA A 111 10.87 15.81 15.44
N SER A 112 9.59 15.89 15.06
CA SER A 112 8.69 16.94 15.56
C SER A 112 8.48 16.84 17.08
N LEU A 113 8.29 15.61 17.61
CA LEU A 113 8.17 15.36 19.04
C LEU A 113 9.44 15.77 19.81
N ASP A 114 10.62 15.42 19.31
CA ASP A 114 11.90 15.77 19.92
C ASP A 114 12.14 17.29 19.92
N SER A 115 11.78 17.96 18.83
CA SER A 115 11.84 19.42 18.72
C SER A 115 10.92 20.09 19.75
N ALA A 116 9.66 19.66 19.84
CA ALA A 116 8.71 20.17 20.81
C ALA A 116 9.16 19.93 22.27
N ASN A 117 9.71 18.76 22.57
CA ASN A 117 10.28 18.46 23.89
C ASN A 117 11.48 19.37 24.21
N THR A 118 12.34 19.65 23.23
CA THR A 118 13.47 20.57 23.39
C THR A 118 13.00 21.99 23.67
N LEU A 119 12.03 22.50 22.91
CA LEU A 119 11.44 23.82 23.13
C LEU A 119 10.81 23.93 24.52
N LEU A 120 10.06 22.91 24.94
CA LEU A 120 9.48 22.87 26.27
C LEU A 120 10.57 22.91 27.36
N ALA A 121 11.63 22.12 27.22
CA ALA A 121 12.74 22.09 28.17
C ALA A 121 13.48 23.45 28.27
N ASP A 122 13.66 24.14 27.15
CA ASP A 122 14.24 25.49 27.12
C ASP A 122 13.35 26.51 27.85
N ILE A 123 12.03 26.43 27.62
CA ILE A 123 11.05 27.28 28.30
C ILE A 123 11.01 26.97 29.81
N GLU A 124 11.11 25.71 30.22
CA GLU A 124 11.15 25.32 31.63
C GLU A 124 12.41 25.84 32.35
N LYS A 125 13.53 26.03 31.64
CA LYS A 125 14.75 26.70 32.16
C LYS A 125 14.60 28.22 32.21
N CYS A 126 13.68 28.78 31.42
CA CYS A 126 13.44 30.21 31.34
C CYS A 126 12.56 30.72 32.49
N GLY A 127 13.20 31.25 33.54
CA GLY A 127 12.51 31.70 34.77
C GLY A 127 11.43 32.78 34.58
N ARG A 128 11.44 33.53 33.47
CA ARG A 128 10.38 34.49 33.12
C ARG A 128 9.12 33.79 32.61
N ALA A 129 9.28 32.90 31.62
CA ALA A 129 8.18 32.12 31.07
C ALA A 129 7.58 31.17 32.12
N LYS A 130 8.43 30.47 32.88
CA LYS A 130 7.99 29.53 33.93
C LYS A 130 7.12 30.17 35.02
N ARG A 131 7.35 31.44 35.33
CA ARG A 131 6.60 32.18 36.37
C ARG A 131 5.42 32.97 35.80
N ALA A 132 5.31 33.09 34.48
CA ALA A 132 4.25 33.86 33.85
C ALA A 132 2.92 33.11 33.96
N LYS A 133 1.95 33.73 34.64
CA LYS A 133 0.63 33.11 34.91
C LYS A 133 -0.14 32.83 33.62
N GLU A 134 0.06 33.64 32.58
CA GLU A 134 -0.67 33.51 31.31
C GLU A 134 -0.34 32.26 30.50
N VAL A 135 0.84 31.63 30.69
CA VAL A 135 1.27 30.45 29.91
C VAL A 135 1.44 29.20 30.77
N LYS A 136 1.33 29.33 32.09
CA LYS A 136 1.58 28.22 33.01
C LYS A 136 0.68 27.00 32.70
N LYS A 137 -0.62 27.22 32.54
CA LYS A 137 -1.60 26.16 32.26
C LYS A 137 -1.31 25.50 30.91
N ASP A 138 -1.00 26.29 29.90
CA ASP A 138 -0.71 25.79 28.56
C ASP A 138 0.55 24.92 28.56
N LEU A 139 1.61 25.32 29.28
CA LEU A 139 2.83 24.51 29.42
C LEU A 139 2.58 23.18 30.16
N GLU A 140 1.72 23.17 31.20
CA GLU A 140 1.32 21.94 31.90
C GLU A 140 0.53 21.01 30.98
N THR A 141 -0.40 21.54 30.19
CA THR A 141 -1.16 20.77 29.18
C THR A 141 -0.24 20.23 28.09
N VAL A 142 0.65 21.07 27.54
CA VAL A 142 1.61 20.66 26.51
C VAL A 142 2.50 19.53 27.02
N LYS A 143 3.03 19.64 28.24
CA LYS A 143 3.83 18.58 28.86
C LYS A 143 3.08 17.26 28.92
N GLY A 144 1.83 17.27 29.38
CA GLY A 144 0.98 16.08 29.41
C GLY A 144 0.75 15.47 28.00
N ASN A 145 0.50 16.32 27.00
CA ASN A 145 0.32 15.89 25.62
C ASN A 145 1.59 15.23 25.06
N LEU A 146 2.76 15.87 25.22
CA LEU A 146 4.03 15.34 24.70
C LEU A 146 4.41 14.01 25.37
N GLU A 147 4.14 13.83 26.67
CA GLU A 147 4.32 12.53 27.33
C GLU A 147 3.37 11.46 26.77
N SER A 148 2.10 11.82 26.50
CA SER A 148 1.15 10.88 25.88
C SER A 148 1.55 10.49 24.45
N TYR A 149 2.15 11.41 23.69
CA TYR A 149 2.60 11.16 22.32
C TYR A 149 3.78 10.19 22.22
N LYS A 150 4.59 10.05 23.28
CA LYS A 150 5.62 8.98 23.34
C LYS A 150 4.99 7.60 23.26
N ALA A 151 3.81 7.40 23.87
CA ALA A 151 3.08 6.14 23.75
C ALA A 151 2.52 5.95 22.33
N THR A 152 2.05 7.02 21.68
CA THR A 152 1.63 6.97 20.26
C THR A 152 2.79 6.56 19.35
N VAL A 153 4.01 7.06 19.59
CA VAL A 153 5.21 6.65 18.84
C VAL A 153 5.47 5.14 18.95
N ALA A 154 5.30 4.54 20.14
CA ALA A 154 5.45 3.09 20.31
C ALA A 154 4.41 2.29 19.51
N ASP A 155 3.18 2.80 19.39
CA ASP A 155 2.15 2.20 18.53
C ASP A 155 2.49 2.33 17.03
N LEU A 156 3.10 3.44 16.59
CA LEU A 156 3.60 3.58 15.21
C LEU A 156 4.65 2.50 14.90
N ASP A 157 5.61 2.30 15.79
CA ASP A 157 6.66 1.28 15.64
C ASP A 157 6.05 -0.14 15.64
N SER A 158 4.98 -0.37 16.42
CA SER A 158 4.23 -1.64 16.40
C SER A 158 3.54 -1.87 15.06
N LYS A 159 2.84 -0.88 14.51
CA LYS A 159 2.18 -0.98 13.19
C LYS A 159 3.21 -1.24 12.09
N PHE A 160 4.33 -0.52 12.12
CA PHE A 160 5.42 -0.70 11.16
C PHE A 160 6.01 -2.12 11.23
N THR A 161 6.24 -2.65 12.44
CA THR A 161 6.75 -4.01 12.64
C THR A 161 5.76 -5.08 12.17
N LYS A 162 4.45 -4.82 12.25
CA LYS A 162 3.39 -5.69 11.72
C LYS A 162 3.16 -5.54 10.23
N GLU A 163 4.03 -4.79 9.52
CA GLU A 163 3.88 -4.45 8.10
C GLU A 163 2.57 -3.74 7.74
N ASP A 164 1.92 -3.10 8.73
CA ASP A 164 0.82 -2.17 8.49
C ASP A 164 1.39 -0.80 8.12
N PHE A 165 2.06 -0.73 6.97
CA PHE A 165 2.75 0.48 6.53
C PHE A 165 1.79 1.64 6.28
N PHE A 166 0.63 1.39 5.69
CA PHE A 166 -0.38 2.43 5.47
C PHE A 166 -0.95 2.96 6.79
N GLY A 167 -1.30 2.07 7.74
CA GLY A 167 -1.77 2.49 9.05
C GLY A 167 -0.69 3.23 9.85
N ALA A 168 0.56 2.77 9.80
CA ALA A 168 1.69 3.42 10.44
C ALA A 168 1.93 4.83 9.87
N LYS A 169 1.91 4.98 8.54
CA LYS A 169 2.05 6.29 7.88
C LYS A 169 0.94 7.25 8.29
N ALA A 170 -0.32 6.84 8.18
CA ALA A 170 -1.47 7.70 8.50
C ALA A 170 -1.48 8.13 9.98
N ALA A 171 -1.15 7.21 10.88
CA ALA A 171 -1.03 7.52 12.31
C ALA A 171 0.15 8.46 12.59
N ALA A 172 1.27 8.30 11.90
CA ALA A 172 2.43 9.19 12.05
C ALA A 172 2.15 10.61 11.54
N GLU A 173 1.50 10.74 10.38
CA GLU A 173 1.07 12.04 9.83
C GLU A 173 0.06 12.73 10.77
N THR A 174 -0.88 11.97 11.33
CA THR A 174 -1.84 12.47 12.32
C THR A 174 -1.12 12.97 13.57
N LEU A 175 -0.19 12.18 14.12
CA LEU A 175 0.60 12.56 15.29
C LEU A 175 1.40 13.83 15.02
N LYS A 176 2.07 13.90 13.87
CA LYS A 176 2.81 15.10 13.46
C LYS A 176 1.90 16.32 13.37
N GLY A 177 0.71 16.18 12.81
CA GLY A 177 -0.30 17.23 12.74
C GLY A 177 -0.80 17.73 14.10
N GLN A 178 -0.70 16.90 15.15
CA GLN A 178 -0.98 17.30 16.53
C GLN A 178 0.21 18.00 17.21
N ILE A 179 1.44 17.58 16.89
CA ILE A 179 2.66 18.13 17.49
C ILE A 179 3.03 19.49 16.87
N ASP A 180 2.91 19.64 15.55
CA ASP A 180 3.38 20.85 14.87
C ASP A 180 2.74 22.16 15.39
N PRO A 181 1.42 22.23 15.67
CA PRO A 181 0.83 23.40 16.31
C PRO A 181 1.40 23.67 17.71
N ILE A 182 1.63 22.62 18.50
CA ILE A 182 2.24 22.73 19.83
C ILE A 182 3.67 23.28 19.73
N ALA A 183 4.47 22.76 18.80
CA ALA A 183 5.83 23.24 18.57
C ALA A 183 5.81 24.74 18.21
N LYS A 184 4.91 25.16 17.33
CA LYS A 184 4.73 26.57 16.95
C LYS A 184 4.32 27.46 18.14
N ASP A 185 3.40 26.98 18.98
CA ASP A 185 2.99 27.70 20.20
C ASP A 185 4.17 27.86 21.17
N LEU A 186 4.97 26.79 21.35
CA LEU A 186 6.19 26.84 22.17
C LEU A 186 7.23 27.80 21.60
N GLU A 187 7.46 27.84 20.28
CA GLU A 187 8.33 28.85 19.65
C GLU A 187 7.85 30.29 19.90
N GLY A 188 6.53 30.50 19.83
CA GLY A 188 5.89 31.76 20.18
C GLY A 188 6.16 32.17 21.62
N ILE A 189 6.03 31.24 22.57
CA ILE A 189 6.35 31.46 23.98
C ILE A 189 7.85 31.75 24.16
N LYS A 190 8.73 30.96 23.54
CA LYS A 190 10.20 31.15 23.59
C LYS A 190 10.57 32.56 23.13
N THR A 191 9.96 33.02 22.04
CA THR A 191 10.16 34.37 21.48
C THR A 191 9.60 35.46 22.40
N LYS A 192 8.33 35.35 22.81
CA LYS A 192 7.65 36.34 23.68
C LYS A 192 8.41 36.61 24.96
N PHE A 193 8.91 35.55 25.61
CA PHE A 193 9.62 35.68 26.88
C PHE A 193 11.14 35.83 26.73
N LYS A 194 11.66 35.87 25.50
CA LYS A 194 13.10 35.95 25.19
C LYS A 194 13.90 34.87 25.95
N CYS A 195 13.42 33.64 25.84
CA CYS A 195 14.08 32.47 26.40
C CYS A 195 15.24 32.09 25.47
N LYS A 196 16.44 31.92 26.05
CA LYS A 196 17.64 31.54 25.31
C LYS A 196 17.62 30.03 25.09
#